data_AF-A0A498DP84-F1
#
_entry.id   AF-A0A498DP84-F1
#
_cell.length_a   1.000
_cell.length_b   1.000
_cell.length_c   1.000
_cell.angle_alpha   90.00
_cell.angle_beta   90.00
_cell.angle_gamma   90.00
#
_symmetry.space_group_name_H-M   'P 1'
#
loop_
_entity.id
_entity.type
_entity.pdbx_description
1 polymer ?
#
loop_
_entity_poly.entity_id
_entity_poly.type
_entity_poly.pdbx_seq_one_letter_code
_entity_poly.pdbx_strand_id
1 'polypeptide(L)'
;MTETYLLPIRTAAILFPVLALLTFVPTAVVLYRRHGIMTRWRVLAVYGGAYYALSAFCMTVVPLPSRAVDVCAKYPTFADPQWTPGTAFADIWKESGHSVTLGALVLHNSAVWQTVFNLFLLLPLGVLARVHFRRGLPATVAAGAACSLFFELTQYTGLWGLYACPYRLFAMDDLLVNTAGAAVGWALAAPLARALPALDTLDDRALVPGRAPFGRRLVALLLDMTGVFLLTGVLTVLAMVLLSPGTAEWAPFVAFLLWYVVEPRRTGATPGKRLLLLRLVRTRDGGRPHPAALTLRGALLVLPQLLLWAVAGLVLSRLPGGPDTVVTVAVRGDTGDTGQAVRDAGLSGSREFLSTLASDPAAGLVLLLVLLGCPALVAACARAVHRHPEGLGPHDVLSGVRNEALPPTRTRAADRDGTRDGRTAAGGGDAHGDGAYGDGGAGDALGDVPDRAGERAAAHAGSGV
;
A
#
# COMPACT_ATOMS: atom_id res chain seq x y z
N MET A 1 2.03 -26.89 -24.65
CA MET A 1 0.94 -27.05 -23.64
C MET A 1 1.22 -26.30 -22.34
N THR A 2 2.45 -26.25 -21.81
CA THR A 2 2.77 -25.50 -20.57
C THR A 2 2.62 -23.99 -20.72
N GLU A 3 2.91 -23.40 -21.88
CA GLU A 3 2.79 -21.94 -22.10
C GLU A 3 1.37 -21.41 -21.89
N THR A 4 0.33 -22.17 -22.29
CA THR A 4 -1.07 -21.75 -22.16
C THR A 4 -1.49 -21.54 -20.70
N TYR A 5 -0.98 -22.36 -19.79
CA TYR A 5 -1.27 -22.26 -18.35
C TYR A 5 -0.34 -21.29 -17.60
N LEU A 6 0.88 -21.08 -18.10
CA LEU A 6 1.85 -20.17 -17.49
C LEU A 6 1.63 -18.70 -17.87
N LEU A 7 1.00 -18.44 -19.02
CA LEU A 7 0.79 -17.09 -19.52
C LEU A 7 -0.02 -16.19 -18.55
N PRO A 8 -1.16 -16.62 -17.97
CA PRO A 8 -1.89 -15.80 -17.01
C PRO A 8 -1.08 -15.45 -15.76
N ILE A 9 -0.35 -16.44 -15.22
CA ILE A 9 0.50 -16.27 -14.04
C ILE A 9 1.63 -15.28 -14.32
N ARG A 10 2.29 -15.42 -15.48
CA ARG A 10 3.36 -14.51 -15.91
C ARG A 10 2.83 -13.08 -16.10
N THR A 11 1.65 -12.93 -16.71
CA THR A 11 1.01 -11.62 -16.90
C THR A 11 0.73 -10.95 -15.55
N ALA A 12 0.15 -11.67 -14.59
CA ALA A 12 -0.07 -11.15 -13.24
C ALA A 12 1.25 -10.76 -12.54
N ALA A 13 2.29 -11.59 -12.65
CA ALA A 13 3.60 -11.32 -12.06
C ALA A 13 4.29 -10.07 -12.64
N ILE A 14 4.07 -9.76 -13.91
CA ILE A 14 4.62 -8.56 -14.56
C ILE A 14 3.81 -7.30 -14.20
N LEU A 15 2.48 -7.40 -14.15
CA LEU A 15 1.60 -6.27 -13.85
C LEU A 15 1.62 -5.89 -12.37
N PHE A 16 1.83 -6.86 -11.48
CA PHE A 16 1.75 -6.64 -10.04
C PHE A 16 2.72 -5.59 -9.49
N PRO A 17 4.03 -5.57 -9.84
CA PRO A 17 4.94 -4.52 -9.38
C PRO A 17 4.48 -3.11 -9.76
N VAL A 18 3.91 -2.94 -10.96
CA VAL A 18 3.38 -1.65 -11.41
C VAL A 18 2.17 -1.26 -10.58
N LEU A 19 1.21 -2.18 -10.41
CA LEU A 19 0.03 -1.96 -9.56
C LEU A 19 0.45 -1.63 -8.12
N ALA A 20 1.40 -2.36 -7.55
CA ALA A 20 1.90 -2.17 -6.21
C ALA A 20 2.57 -0.79 -6.06
N LEU A 21 3.36 -0.37 -7.05
CA LEU A 21 4.00 0.95 -7.06
C LEU A 21 2.96 2.08 -7.12
N LEU A 22 1.99 2.00 -8.05
CA LEU A 22 0.94 3.01 -8.23
C LEU A 22 0.06 3.14 -6.98
N THR A 23 -0.22 2.01 -6.32
CA THR A 23 -1.06 1.98 -5.12
C THR A 23 -0.28 2.16 -3.81
N PHE A 24 1.06 2.24 -3.86
CA PHE A 24 1.89 2.29 -2.66
C PHE A 24 1.60 3.48 -1.77
N VAL A 25 1.70 4.69 -2.32
CA VAL A 25 1.47 5.94 -1.59
C VAL A 25 0.05 6.03 -1.03
N PRO A 26 -1.04 5.84 -1.82
CA PRO A 26 -2.39 5.93 -1.27
C PRO A 26 -2.64 4.86 -0.20
N THR A 27 -2.16 3.63 -0.40
CA THR A 27 -2.26 2.56 0.61
C THR A 27 -1.53 2.95 1.89
N ALA A 28 -0.28 3.42 1.79
CA ALA A 28 0.49 3.85 2.95
C ALA A 28 -0.21 5.00 3.71
N VAL A 29 -0.80 5.97 2.99
CA VAL A 29 -1.57 7.06 3.61
C VAL A 29 -2.75 6.51 4.41
N VAL A 30 -3.56 5.62 3.81
CA VAL A 30 -4.72 5.02 4.49
C VAL A 30 -4.27 4.22 5.72
N LEU A 31 -3.25 3.37 5.57
CA LEU A 31 -2.76 2.52 6.65
C LEU A 31 -2.18 3.35 7.81
N TYR A 32 -1.32 4.34 7.52
CA TYR A 32 -0.76 5.18 8.57
C TYR A 32 -1.80 6.09 9.23
N ARG A 33 -2.81 6.59 8.51
CA ARG A 33 -3.88 7.39 9.11
C ARG A 33 -4.82 6.57 9.97
N ARG A 34 -5.14 5.34 9.56
CA ARG A 34 -6.07 4.47 10.27
C ARG A 34 -5.42 3.75 11.44
N HIS A 35 -4.22 3.21 11.24
CA HIS A 35 -3.52 2.33 12.19
C HIS A 35 -2.27 2.95 12.81
N GLY A 36 -1.72 4.03 12.25
CA GLY A 36 -0.53 4.70 12.81
C GLY A 36 0.81 4.04 12.47
N ILE A 37 0.78 2.75 12.11
CA ILE A 37 1.92 1.92 11.70
C ILE A 37 1.56 1.09 10.46
N MET A 38 2.59 0.60 9.77
CA MET A 38 2.46 -0.30 8.63
C MET A 38 3.24 -1.57 8.93
N THR A 39 2.61 -2.53 9.60
CA THR A 39 3.25 -3.80 9.98
C THR A 39 3.42 -4.71 8.76
N ARG A 40 4.47 -5.54 8.77
CA ARG A 40 4.76 -6.48 7.65
C ARG A 40 3.57 -7.38 7.31
N TRP A 41 2.78 -7.78 8.30
CA TRP A 41 1.62 -8.64 8.12
C TRP A 41 0.46 -7.91 7.45
N ARG A 42 0.25 -6.63 7.75
CA ARG A 42 -0.76 -5.81 7.09
C ARG A 42 -0.39 -5.52 5.64
N VAL A 43 0.89 -5.22 5.39
CA VAL A 43 1.43 -5.07 4.02
C VAL A 43 1.26 -6.37 3.25
N LEU A 44 1.66 -7.51 3.83
CA LEU A 44 1.52 -8.82 3.20
C LEU A 44 0.04 -9.15 2.91
N ALA A 45 -0.88 -8.82 3.81
CA ALA A 45 -2.30 -9.06 3.58
C ALA A 45 -2.87 -8.19 2.44
N VAL A 46 -2.52 -6.90 2.39
CA VAL A 46 -3.00 -5.99 1.35
C VAL A 46 -2.41 -6.36 -0.01
N TYR A 47 -1.08 -6.48 -0.12
CA TYR A 47 -0.42 -6.74 -1.39
C TYR A 47 -0.49 -8.21 -1.81
N GLY A 48 -0.50 -9.14 -0.86
CA GLY A 48 -0.79 -10.55 -1.15
C GLY A 48 -2.23 -10.73 -1.63
N GLY A 49 -3.19 -10.02 -1.03
CA GLY A 49 -4.58 -9.99 -1.51
C GLY A 49 -4.71 -9.36 -2.89
N ALA A 50 -4.00 -8.26 -3.16
CA ALA A 50 -3.98 -7.62 -4.48
C ALA A 50 -3.34 -8.52 -5.55
N TYR A 51 -2.22 -9.16 -5.23
CA TYR A 51 -1.56 -10.12 -6.12
C TYR A 51 -2.46 -11.32 -6.42
N TYR A 52 -3.13 -11.86 -5.39
CA TYR A 52 -4.13 -12.89 -5.53
C TYR A 52 -5.27 -12.46 -6.47
N ALA A 53 -5.88 -11.29 -6.22
CA ALA A 53 -6.99 -10.79 -7.02
C ALA A 53 -6.59 -10.58 -8.48
N LEU A 54 -5.41 -10.01 -8.72
CA LEU A 54 -4.85 -9.84 -10.07
C LEU A 54 -4.56 -11.18 -10.74
N SER A 55 -4.05 -12.16 -10.00
CA SER A 55 -3.78 -13.51 -10.51
C SER A 55 -5.08 -14.22 -10.89
N ALA A 56 -6.11 -14.14 -10.04
CA ALA A 56 -7.42 -14.72 -10.32
C ALA A 56 -8.08 -14.06 -11.54
N PHE A 57 -7.96 -12.73 -11.67
CA PHE A 57 -8.43 -12.00 -12.84
C PHE A 57 -7.67 -12.42 -14.11
N CYS A 58 -6.35 -12.52 -14.07
CA CYS A 58 -5.58 -12.99 -15.22
C CYS A 58 -5.94 -14.43 -15.59
N MET A 59 -6.08 -15.34 -14.61
CA MET A 59 -6.44 -16.75 -14.85
C MET A 59 -7.79 -16.92 -15.53
N THR A 60 -8.73 -15.99 -15.32
CA THR A 60 -10.06 -16.04 -15.93
C THR A 60 -10.06 -15.39 -17.32
N VAL A 61 -9.34 -14.28 -17.48
CA VAL A 61 -9.40 -13.43 -18.69
C VAL A 61 -8.38 -13.81 -19.76
N VAL A 62 -7.19 -14.28 -19.38
CA VAL A 62 -6.06 -14.55 -20.29
C VAL A 62 -6.08 -16.01 -20.75
N PRO A 63 -5.84 -16.33 -22.05
CA PRO A 63 -5.39 -15.43 -23.12
C PRO A 63 -6.52 -14.63 -23.79
N LEU A 64 -6.20 -13.38 -24.13
CA LEU A 64 -7.06 -12.53 -24.96
C LEU A 64 -6.89 -12.89 -26.45
N PRO A 65 -7.98 -12.93 -27.25
CA PRO A 65 -7.89 -13.11 -28.69
C PRO A 65 -7.05 -12.00 -29.36
N SER A 66 -6.32 -12.32 -30.43
CA SER A 66 -5.65 -11.28 -31.21
C SER A 66 -6.68 -10.41 -31.93
N ARG A 67 -6.35 -9.13 -32.18
CA ARG A 67 -7.26 -8.19 -32.86
C ARG A 67 -7.60 -8.59 -34.31
N ALA A 68 -6.82 -9.49 -34.90
CA ALA A 68 -7.05 -9.99 -36.26
C ALA A 68 -8.11 -11.10 -36.32
N VAL A 69 -8.50 -11.66 -35.17
CA VAL A 69 -9.51 -12.72 -35.11
C VAL A 69 -10.90 -12.10 -35.01
N ASP A 70 -11.77 -12.46 -35.95
CA ASP A 70 -13.21 -12.26 -35.78
C ASP A 70 -13.74 -13.23 -34.71
N VAL A 71 -13.93 -12.70 -33.50
CA VAL A 71 -14.38 -13.47 -32.33
C VAL A 71 -15.80 -14.00 -32.54
N CYS A 72 -16.66 -13.24 -33.21
CA CYS A 72 -18.05 -13.63 -33.46
C CYS A 72 -18.14 -14.84 -34.38
N ALA A 73 -17.39 -14.79 -35.49
CA ALA A 73 -17.34 -15.92 -36.43
C ALA A 73 -16.66 -17.15 -35.82
N LYS A 74 -15.67 -16.95 -34.95
CA LYS A 74 -14.92 -18.05 -34.33
C LYS A 74 -15.69 -18.75 -33.21
N TYR A 75 -16.48 -18.03 -32.43
CA TYR A 75 -17.21 -18.56 -31.28
C TYR A 75 -18.71 -18.18 -31.30
N PRO A 76 -19.46 -18.60 -32.33
CA PRO A 76 -20.87 -18.19 -32.48
C PRO A 76 -21.74 -18.66 -31.31
N THR A 77 -21.40 -19.80 -30.70
CA THR A 77 -22.14 -20.39 -29.59
C THR A 77 -21.95 -19.67 -28.25
N PHE A 78 -20.99 -18.75 -28.13
CA PHE A 78 -20.76 -18.02 -26.87
C PHE A 78 -21.67 -16.81 -26.70
N ALA A 79 -22.40 -16.41 -27.76
CA ALA A 79 -23.39 -15.35 -27.71
C ALA A 79 -24.53 -15.65 -26.72
N ASP A 80 -24.88 -16.93 -26.59
CA ASP A 80 -25.94 -17.41 -25.71
C ASP A 80 -25.35 -17.90 -24.37
N PRO A 81 -25.62 -17.21 -23.26
CA PRO A 81 -25.12 -17.59 -21.94
C PRO A 81 -25.78 -18.89 -21.43
N GLN A 82 -24.98 -19.74 -20.78
CA GLN A 82 -25.47 -20.98 -20.17
C GLN A 82 -26.00 -20.72 -18.76
N TRP A 83 -27.32 -20.56 -18.65
CA TRP A 83 -28.01 -20.29 -17.38
C TRP A 83 -28.36 -21.53 -16.56
N THR A 84 -28.46 -22.70 -17.21
CA THR A 84 -28.89 -23.93 -16.55
C THR A 84 -27.80 -24.42 -15.59
N PRO A 85 -28.09 -24.56 -14.29
CA PRO A 85 -27.15 -25.16 -13.36
C PRO A 85 -27.09 -26.69 -13.54
N GLY A 86 -25.94 -27.27 -13.24
CA GLY A 86 -25.69 -28.71 -13.27
C GLY A 86 -25.27 -29.27 -14.63
N THR A 87 -24.98 -28.44 -15.63
CA THR A 87 -24.45 -28.94 -16.92
C THR A 87 -23.04 -29.49 -16.74
N ALA A 88 -22.26 -28.95 -15.81
CA ALA A 88 -20.93 -29.46 -15.50
C ALA A 88 -20.94 -30.97 -15.19
N PHE A 89 -21.98 -31.50 -14.54
CA PHE A 89 -22.11 -32.94 -14.30
C PHE A 89 -22.35 -33.74 -15.58
N ALA A 90 -23.19 -33.21 -16.49
CA ALA A 90 -23.44 -33.83 -17.78
C ALA A 90 -22.17 -33.83 -18.63
N ASP A 91 -21.39 -32.75 -18.61
CA ASP A 91 -20.11 -32.65 -19.31
C ASP A 91 -19.07 -33.63 -18.76
N ILE A 92 -18.96 -33.75 -17.43
CA ILE A 92 -18.10 -34.74 -16.78
C ILE A 92 -18.47 -36.17 -17.22
N TRP A 93 -19.76 -36.49 -17.21
CA TRP A 93 -20.26 -37.82 -17.59
C TRP A 93 -20.03 -38.14 -19.07
N LYS A 94 -20.21 -37.14 -19.93
CA LYS A 94 -19.93 -37.24 -21.37
C LYS A 94 -18.44 -37.44 -21.62
N GLU A 95 -17.59 -36.65 -21.00
CA GLU A 95 -16.13 -36.68 -21.17
C GLU A 95 -15.50 -37.96 -20.60
N SER A 96 -16.12 -38.59 -19.60
CA SER A 96 -15.68 -39.89 -19.10
C SER A 96 -15.99 -41.06 -20.04
N GLY A 97 -16.65 -40.81 -21.18
CA GLY A 97 -17.13 -41.86 -22.07
C GLY A 97 -18.16 -42.77 -21.40
N HIS A 98 -18.94 -42.24 -20.44
CA HIS A 98 -19.89 -42.99 -19.63
C HIS A 98 -19.23 -44.10 -18.78
N SER A 99 -17.91 -43.99 -18.56
CA SER A 99 -17.13 -44.89 -17.73
C SER A 99 -17.02 -44.35 -16.31
N VAL A 100 -17.09 -45.24 -15.32
CA VAL A 100 -16.95 -44.93 -13.89
C VAL A 100 -15.54 -45.22 -13.35
N THR A 101 -14.59 -45.54 -14.22
CA THR A 101 -13.21 -45.77 -13.78
C THR A 101 -12.58 -44.47 -13.30
N LEU A 102 -11.75 -44.53 -12.25
CA LEU A 102 -11.05 -43.36 -11.69
C LEU A 102 -10.24 -42.60 -12.77
N GLY A 103 -9.64 -43.36 -13.70
CA GLY A 103 -8.89 -42.81 -14.83
C GLY A 103 -9.75 -41.94 -15.73
N ALA A 104 -10.87 -42.49 -16.23
CA ALA A 104 -11.73 -41.80 -17.20
C ALA A 104 -12.61 -40.72 -16.56
N LEU A 105 -13.10 -40.95 -15.34
CA LEU A 105 -14.03 -40.04 -14.68
C LEU A 105 -13.32 -38.85 -14.02
N VAL A 106 -12.09 -39.05 -13.51
CA VAL A 106 -11.41 -38.04 -12.67
C VAL A 106 -10.05 -37.64 -13.23
N LEU A 107 -9.13 -38.60 -13.42
CA LEU A 107 -7.72 -38.25 -13.72
C LEU A 107 -7.54 -37.60 -15.09
N HIS A 108 -8.25 -38.10 -16.10
CA HIS A 108 -8.14 -37.65 -17.49
C HIS A 108 -9.33 -36.80 -17.95
N ASN A 109 -10.22 -36.42 -17.02
CA ASN A 109 -11.43 -35.67 -17.34
C ASN A 109 -11.18 -34.16 -17.21
N SER A 110 -11.19 -33.45 -18.34
CA SER A 110 -10.93 -32.00 -18.38
C SER A 110 -12.00 -31.18 -17.64
N ALA A 111 -13.28 -31.60 -17.70
CA ALA A 111 -14.39 -30.93 -17.04
C ALA A 111 -14.31 -31.02 -15.50
N VAL A 112 -13.83 -32.15 -14.96
CA VAL A 112 -13.55 -32.28 -13.52
C VAL A 112 -12.47 -31.29 -13.09
N TRP A 113 -11.34 -31.25 -13.79
CA TRP A 113 -10.25 -30.35 -13.44
C TRP A 113 -10.62 -28.88 -13.59
N GLN A 114 -11.41 -28.51 -14.60
CA GLN A 114 -11.98 -27.15 -14.71
C GLN A 114 -12.81 -26.81 -13.47
N THR A 115 -13.72 -27.70 -13.07
CA THR A 115 -14.56 -27.51 -11.87
C THR A 115 -13.71 -27.35 -10.61
N VAL A 116 -12.69 -28.21 -10.44
CA VAL A 116 -11.76 -28.14 -9.30
C VAL A 116 -10.96 -26.84 -9.29
N PHE A 117 -10.46 -26.38 -10.44
CA PHE A 117 -9.71 -25.13 -10.51
C PHE A 117 -10.59 -23.90 -10.28
N ASN A 118 -11.82 -23.90 -10.77
CA ASN A 118 -12.82 -22.87 -10.45
C ASN A 118 -13.08 -22.82 -8.93
N LEU A 119 -13.27 -23.98 -8.29
CA LEU A 119 -13.41 -24.04 -6.83
C LEU A 119 -12.20 -23.43 -6.11
N PHE A 120 -10.98 -23.74 -6.55
CA PHE A 120 -9.76 -23.21 -5.96
C PHE A 120 -9.49 -21.74 -6.28
N LEU A 121 -10.03 -21.20 -7.37
CA LEU A 121 -9.84 -19.82 -7.80
C LEU A 121 -10.27 -18.81 -6.73
N LEU A 122 -11.44 -19.04 -6.11
CA LEU A 122 -11.98 -18.15 -5.07
C LEU A 122 -11.84 -18.69 -3.64
N LEU A 123 -11.19 -19.85 -3.46
CA LEU A 123 -10.87 -20.36 -2.13
C LEU A 123 -10.05 -19.36 -1.30
N PRO A 124 -8.98 -18.72 -1.82
CA PRO A 124 -8.22 -17.73 -1.05
C PRO A 124 -9.05 -16.50 -0.63
N LEU A 125 -10.04 -16.09 -1.43
CA LEU A 125 -10.97 -15.01 -1.04
C LEU A 125 -11.72 -15.39 0.25
N GLY A 126 -12.17 -16.64 0.36
CA GLY A 126 -12.79 -17.17 1.56
C GLY A 126 -11.89 -17.11 2.80
N VAL A 127 -10.64 -17.50 2.62
CA VAL A 127 -9.61 -17.44 3.68
C VAL A 127 -9.37 -15.99 4.12
N LEU A 128 -9.18 -15.07 3.18
CA LEU A 128 -8.95 -13.65 3.45
C LEU A 128 -10.17 -13.01 4.14
N ALA A 129 -11.38 -13.32 3.67
CA ALA A 129 -12.62 -12.83 4.29
C ALA A 129 -12.70 -13.20 5.77
N ARG A 130 -12.34 -14.43 6.14
CA ARG A 130 -12.38 -14.90 7.53
C ARG A 130 -11.21 -14.41 8.38
N VAL A 131 -9.98 -14.59 7.89
CA VAL A 131 -8.75 -14.34 8.67
C VAL A 131 -8.43 -12.86 8.74
N HIS A 132 -8.50 -12.17 7.60
CA HIS A 132 -8.08 -10.77 7.51
C HIS A 132 -9.23 -9.80 7.75
N PHE A 133 -10.35 -9.98 7.04
CA PHE A 133 -11.49 -9.06 7.13
C PHE A 133 -12.47 -9.41 8.26
N ARG A 134 -12.30 -10.58 8.90
CA ARG A 134 -13.15 -11.11 9.98
C ARG A 134 -14.65 -11.06 9.66
N ARG A 135 -15.01 -11.35 8.41
CA ARG A 135 -16.39 -11.39 7.93
C ARG A 135 -16.99 -12.78 8.09
N GLY A 136 -18.31 -12.83 8.33
CA GLY A 136 -19.07 -14.08 8.41
C GLY A 136 -19.25 -14.76 7.04
N LEU A 137 -19.77 -15.99 7.07
CA LEU A 137 -20.04 -16.77 5.87
C LEU A 137 -20.94 -16.05 4.86
N PRO A 138 -22.07 -15.40 5.24
CA PRO A 138 -22.94 -14.74 4.26
C PRO A 138 -22.25 -13.63 3.48
N ALA A 139 -21.48 -12.78 4.16
CA ALA A 139 -20.70 -11.74 3.49
C ALA A 139 -19.60 -12.32 2.58
N THR A 140 -19.04 -13.47 2.95
CA THR A 140 -18.04 -14.16 2.14
C THR A 140 -18.64 -14.79 0.89
N VAL A 141 -19.79 -15.44 1.02
CA VAL A 141 -20.55 -15.99 -0.11
C VAL A 141 -20.97 -14.87 -1.06
N ALA A 142 -21.50 -13.76 -0.53
CA ALA A 142 -21.87 -12.61 -1.34
C ALA A 142 -20.65 -12.01 -2.09
N ALA A 143 -19.50 -11.91 -1.43
CA ALA A 143 -18.27 -11.45 -2.08
C ALA A 143 -17.77 -12.43 -3.14
N GLY A 144 -17.84 -13.75 -2.89
CA GLY A 144 -17.51 -14.79 -3.86
C GLY A 144 -18.42 -14.75 -5.08
N ALA A 145 -19.74 -14.64 -4.87
CA ALA A 145 -20.72 -14.52 -5.93
C ALA A 145 -20.53 -13.25 -6.76
N ALA A 146 -20.31 -12.10 -6.11
CA ALA A 146 -20.04 -10.85 -6.82
C ALA A 146 -18.74 -10.92 -7.63
N CYS A 147 -17.68 -11.50 -7.07
CA CYS A 147 -16.40 -11.67 -7.76
C CYS A 147 -16.53 -12.61 -8.96
N SER A 148 -17.22 -13.74 -8.80
CA SER A 148 -17.41 -14.67 -9.89
C SER A 148 -18.32 -14.10 -10.97
N LEU A 149 -19.41 -13.43 -10.60
CA LEU A 149 -20.27 -12.72 -11.55
C LEU A 149 -19.48 -11.66 -12.30
N PHE A 150 -18.59 -10.92 -11.63
CA PHE A 150 -17.70 -9.97 -12.29
C PHE A 150 -16.80 -10.63 -13.34
N PHE A 151 -16.27 -11.83 -13.08
CA PHE A 151 -15.47 -12.57 -14.05
C PHE A 151 -16.30 -13.05 -15.25
N GLU A 152 -17.48 -13.63 -14.98
CA GLU A 152 -18.37 -14.12 -16.03
C GLU A 152 -18.90 -12.96 -16.90
N LEU A 153 -19.32 -11.85 -16.30
CA LEU A 153 -19.74 -10.65 -17.03
C LEU A 153 -18.59 -10.02 -17.80
N THR A 154 -17.39 -10.00 -17.22
CA THR A 154 -16.18 -9.57 -17.92
C THR A 154 -16.00 -10.36 -19.20
N GLN A 155 -16.10 -11.69 -19.19
CA GLN A 155 -15.90 -12.50 -20.39
C GLN A 155 -17.08 -12.40 -21.37
N TYR A 156 -18.30 -12.44 -20.84
CA TYR A 156 -19.53 -12.39 -21.60
C TYR A 156 -19.69 -11.07 -22.35
N THR A 157 -19.37 -9.95 -21.70
CA THR A 157 -19.38 -8.64 -22.37
C THR A 157 -18.22 -8.44 -23.33
N GLY A 158 -17.37 -9.46 -23.53
CA GLY A 158 -16.17 -9.38 -24.37
C GLY A 158 -15.10 -8.47 -23.75
N LEU A 159 -15.05 -8.41 -22.42
CA LEU A 159 -14.42 -7.39 -21.60
C LEU A 159 -14.80 -6.02 -22.13
N TRP A 160 -16.05 -5.71 -21.78
CA TRP A 160 -16.68 -4.41 -21.81
C TRP A 160 -16.65 -3.72 -23.18
N GLY A 161 -16.85 -4.52 -24.24
CA GLY A 161 -16.93 -4.02 -25.61
C GLY A 161 -15.59 -3.85 -26.32
N LEU A 162 -14.49 -4.34 -25.74
CA LEU A 162 -13.21 -4.42 -26.47
C LEU A 162 -13.30 -5.38 -27.67
N TYR A 163 -14.11 -6.44 -27.54
CA TYR A 163 -14.48 -7.35 -28.62
C TYR A 163 -15.98 -7.25 -28.90
N ALA A 164 -16.37 -7.45 -30.16
CA ALA A 164 -17.77 -7.37 -30.58
C ALA A 164 -18.64 -8.54 -30.05
N CYS A 165 -18.02 -9.68 -29.75
CA CYS A 165 -18.69 -10.86 -29.19
C CYS A 165 -17.91 -11.42 -27.98
N PRO A 166 -18.58 -12.20 -27.12
CA PRO A 166 -17.93 -12.96 -26.06
C PRO A 166 -16.86 -13.89 -26.66
N TYR A 167 -15.68 -13.92 -26.03
CA TYR A 167 -14.61 -14.84 -26.43
C TYR A 167 -14.52 -16.09 -25.54
N ARG A 168 -15.41 -16.18 -24.55
CA ARG A 168 -15.60 -17.34 -23.66
C ARG A 168 -17.07 -17.44 -23.25
N LEU A 169 -17.55 -18.67 -23.08
CA LEU A 169 -18.92 -18.95 -22.68
C LEU A 169 -19.17 -18.49 -21.25
N PHE A 170 -20.26 -17.73 -21.02
CA PHE A 170 -20.78 -17.48 -19.68
C PHE A 170 -21.38 -18.77 -19.13
N ALA A 171 -20.91 -19.24 -17.98
CA ALA A 171 -21.40 -20.47 -17.37
C ALA A 171 -21.90 -20.24 -15.94
N MET A 172 -23.19 -20.52 -15.70
CA MET A 172 -23.79 -20.46 -14.36
C MET A 172 -23.08 -21.41 -13.38
N ASP A 173 -22.63 -22.57 -13.85
CA ASP A 173 -21.89 -23.53 -13.01
C ASP A 173 -20.54 -22.97 -12.55
N ASP A 174 -19.81 -22.24 -13.41
CA ASP A 174 -18.55 -21.59 -13.03
C ASP A 174 -18.80 -20.54 -11.94
N LEU A 175 -19.90 -19.78 -12.04
CA LEU A 175 -20.34 -18.85 -10.99
C LEU A 175 -20.59 -19.55 -9.66
N LEU A 176 -21.37 -20.63 -9.67
CA LEU A 176 -21.73 -21.37 -8.48
C LEU A 176 -20.52 -22.03 -7.83
N VAL A 177 -19.64 -22.65 -8.64
CA VAL A 177 -18.46 -23.37 -8.16
C VAL A 177 -17.41 -22.41 -7.60
N ASN A 178 -17.13 -21.29 -8.26
CA ASN A 178 -16.28 -20.24 -7.71
C ASN A 178 -16.84 -19.71 -6.37
N THR A 179 -18.15 -19.45 -6.31
CA THR A 179 -18.82 -19.01 -5.07
C THR A 179 -18.68 -20.04 -3.95
N ALA A 180 -18.88 -21.32 -4.26
CA ALA A 180 -18.67 -22.42 -3.33
C ALA A 180 -17.21 -22.49 -2.87
N GLY A 181 -16.25 -22.19 -3.75
CA GLY A 181 -14.83 -22.05 -3.44
C GLY A 181 -14.59 -21.07 -2.31
N ALA A 182 -15.18 -19.87 -2.39
CA ALA A 182 -15.10 -18.87 -1.33
C ALA A 182 -15.72 -19.36 -0.01
N ALA A 183 -16.85 -20.07 -0.05
CA ALA A 183 -17.48 -20.65 1.13
C ALA A 183 -16.60 -21.74 1.78
N VAL A 184 -16.03 -22.63 0.97
CA VAL A 184 -15.12 -23.69 1.42
C VAL A 184 -13.86 -23.09 2.02
N GLY A 185 -13.24 -22.11 1.35
CA GLY A 185 -12.07 -21.40 1.88
C GLY A 185 -12.35 -20.73 3.23
N TRP A 186 -13.53 -20.14 3.38
CA TRP A 186 -13.97 -19.60 4.66
C TRP A 186 -14.08 -20.68 5.74
N ALA A 187 -14.69 -21.83 5.42
CA ALA A 187 -14.83 -22.94 6.35
C ALA A 187 -13.47 -23.52 6.76
N LEU A 188 -12.59 -23.79 5.80
CA LEU A 188 -11.24 -24.32 6.02
C LEU A 188 -10.35 -23.36 6.83
N ALA A 189 -10.59 -22.06 6.71
CA ALA A 189 -9.86 -21.05 7.48
C ALA A 189 -10.25 -20.98 8.97
N ALA A 190 -11.26 -21.75 9.43
CA ALA A 190 -11.72 -21.71 10.82
C ALA A 190 -10.61 -21.94 11.86
N PRO A 191 -9.76 -22.98 11.75
CA PRO A 191 -8.70 -23.22 12.73
C PRO A 191 -7.67 -22.08 12.71
N LEU A 192 -7.30 -21.61 11.52
CA LEU A 192 -6.33 -20.54 11.33
C LEU A 192 -6.82 -19.21 11.94
N ALA A 193 -8.11 -18.89 11.76
CA ALA A 193 -8.72 -17.69 12.33
C ALA A 193 -8.81 -17.70 13.86
N ARG A 194 -8.78 -18.89 14.50
CA ARG A 194 -8.69 -19.03 15.96
C ARG A 194 -7.25 -18.91 16.46
N ALA A 195 -6.28 -19.39 15.68
CA ALA A 195 -4.87 -19.40 16.06
C ALA A 195 -4.17 -18.04 15.84
N LEU A 196 -4.56 -17.29 14.81
CA LEU A 196 -3.90 -16.03 14.47
C LEU A 196 -4.44 -14.85 15.29
N PRO A 197 -3.56 -14.00 15.86
CA PRO A 197 -3.97 -12.76 16.48
C PRO A 197 -4.54 -11.81 15.42
N ALA A 198 -5.48 -10.95 15.83
CA ALA A 198 -5.97 -9.89 14.96
C ALA A 198 -4.80 -8.94 14.59
N LEU A 199 -4.76 -8.49 13.34
CA LEU A 199 -3.74 -7.54 12.87
C LEU A 199 -3.72 -6.26 13.70
N ASP A 200 -4.88 -5.86 14.20
CA ASP A 200 -5.04 -4.72 15.08
C ASP A 200 -4.26 -4.91 16.40
N THR A 201 -4.29 -6.10 17.00
CA THR A 201 -3.49 -6.44 18.18
C THR A 201 -1.98 -6.43 17.88
N LEU A 202 -1.58 -6.84 16.66
CA LEU A 202 -0.18 -6.78 16.24
C LEU A 202 0.31 -5.34 16.04
N ASP A 203 -0.55 -4.48 15.51
CA ASP A 203 -0.25 -3.06 15.36
C ASP A 203 -0.12 -2.38 16.72
N ASP A 204 -1.06 -2.65 17.64
CA ASP A 204 -1.09 -2.07 18.99
C ASP A 204 0.19 -2.45 19.78
N ARG A 205 0.71 -3.67 19.60
CA ARG A 205 2.01 -4.10 20.17
C ARG A 205 3.23 -3.42 19.54
N ALA A 206 3.12 -3.01 18.27
CA ALA A 206 4.23 -2.42 17.51
C ALA A 206 4.26 -0.88 17.57
N LEU A 207 3.17 -0.25 17.98
CA LEU A 207 3.04 1.20 18.15
C LEU A 207 3.73 1.66 19.43
N VAL A 208 4.58 2.67 19.30
CA VAL A 208 5.17 3.39 20.44
C VAL A 208 4.55 4.79 20.47
N PRO A 209 3.85 5.18 21.56
CA PRO A 209 3.21 6.50 21.67
C PRO A 209 4.18 7.65 21.37
N GLY A 210 3.72 8.63 20.59
CA GLY A 210 4.50 9.82 20.21
C GLY A 210 5.66 9.58 19.23
N ARG A 211 6.19 8.35 19.11
CA ARG A 211 7.30 8.01 18.22
C ARG A 211 6.81 7.72 16.80
N ALA A 212 7.16 8.58 15.86
CA ALA A 212 6.83 8.38 14.44
C ALA A 212 7.66 7.24 13.82
N PRO A 213 7.04 6.18 13.25
CA PRO A 213 7.75 5.13 12.52
C PRO A 213 8.56 5.68 11.35
N PHE A 214 9.72 5.10 11.06
CA PHE A 214 10.59 5.54 9.96
C PHE A 214 9.85 5.60 8.61
N GLY A 215 9.14 4.52 8.25
CA GLY A 215 8.38 4.47 7.00
C GLY A 215 7.33 5.58 6.88
N ARG A 216 6.67 5.95 7.98
CA ARG A 216 5.69 7.05 8.02
C ARG A 216 6.36 8.40 7.76
N ARG A 217 7.57 8.61 8.31
CA ARG A 217 8.39 9.81 8.03
C ARG A 217 8.86 9.83 6.58
N LEU A 218 9.23 8.69 6.02
CA LEU A 218 9.67 8.55 4.64
C LEU A 218 8.54 8.87 3.65
N VAL A 219 7.35 8.30 3.83
CA VAL A 219 6.20 8.62 2.97
C VAL A 219 5.81 10.11 3.09
N ALA A 220 5.89 10.70 4.29
CA ALA A 220 5.68 12.14 4.46
C ALA A 220 6.68 12.95 3.64
N LEU A 221 7.97 12.57 3.70
CA LEU A 221 9.03 13.23 2.94
C LEU A 221 8.81 13.10 1.42
N LEU A 222 8.44 11.92 0.93
CA LEU A 222 8.15 11.71 -0.50
C LEU A 222 6.99 12.60 -0.97
N LEU A 223 5.93 12.71 -0.17
CA LEU A 223 4.80 13.61 -0.44
C LEU A 223 5.22 15.09 -0.41
N ASP A 224 6.03 15.48 0.58
CA ASP A 224 6.54 16.85 0.69
C ASP A 224 7.46 17.22 -0.48
N MET A 225 8.34 16.31 -0.89
CA MET A 225 9.22 16.52 -2.05
C MET A 225 8.43 16.66 -3.35
N THR A 226 7.40 15.83 -3.54
CA THR A 226 6.49 15.95 -4.69
C THR A 226 5.76 17.29 -4.67
N GLY A 227 5.24 17.70 -3.51
CA GLY A 227 4.54 18.98 -3.35
C GLY A 227 5.45 20.18 -3.59
N VAL A 228 6.68 20.17 -3.08
CA VAL A 228 7.68 21.23 -3.32
C VAL A 228 8.08 21.30 -4.79
N PHE A 229 8.25 20.16 -5.46
CA PHE A 229 8.55 20.12 -6.88
C PHE A 229 7.43 20.78 -7.70
N LEU A 230 6.17 20.39 -7.45
CA LEU A 230 5.02 20.98 -8.12
C LEU A 230 4.88 22.48 -7.82
N LEU A 231 5.04 22.89 -6.55
CA LEU A 231 5.00 24.30 -6.17
C LEU A 231 6.10 25.09 -6.86
N THR A 232 7.31 24.54 -6.94
CA THR A 232 8.44 25.18 -7.64
C THR A 232 8.08 25.41 -9.10
N GLY A 233 7.56 24.39 -9.81
CA GLY A 233 7.13 24.54 -11.21
C GLY A 233 6.06 25.63 -11.40
N VAL A 234 5.05 25.67 -10.53
CA VAL A 234 4.02 26.73 -10.55
C VAL A 234 4.63 28.11 -10.34
N LEU A 235 5.51 28.26 -9.35
CA LEU A 235 6.16 29.54 -9.06
C LEU A 235 7.10 29.98 -10.18
N THR A 236 7.81 29.04 -10.81
CA THR A 236 8.67 29.30 -11.98
C THR A 236 7.83 29.85 -13.14
N VAL A 237 6.74 29.17 -13.51
CA VAL A 237 5.84 29.64 -14.59
C VAL A 237 5.25 31.01 -14.25
N LEU A 238 4.78 31.19 -13.02
CA LEU A 238 4.21 32.45 -12.57
C LEU A 238 5.22 33.61 -12.64
N ALA A 239 6.45 33.38 -12.19
CA ALA A 239 7.53 34.35 -12.24
C ALA A 239 7.91 34.70 -13.70
N MET A 240 7.97 33.72 -14.60
CA MET A 240 8.23 33.95 -16.01
C MET A 240 7.13 34.80 -16.68
N VAL A 241 5.87 34.55 -16.35
CA VAL A 241 4.72 35.21 -16.98
C VAL A 241 4.44 36.59 -16.40
N LEU A 242 4.53 36.76 -15.08
CA LEU A 242 4.10 38.00 -14.41
C LEU A 242 5.23 38.98 -14.10
N LEU A 243 6.48 38.50 -14.09
CA LEU A 243 7.64 39.29 -13.66
C LEU A 243 8.70 39.29 -14.77
N SER A 244 9.76 38.49 -14.62
CA SER A 244 10.81 38.35 -15.63
C SER A 244 11.47 36.97 -15.56
N PRO A 245 12.10 36.50 -16.65
CA PRO A 245 12.80 35.20 -16.65
C PRO A 245 13.83 35.05 -15.52
N GLY A 246 14.57 36.12 -15.19
CA GLY A 246 15.55 36.10 -14.10
C GLY A 246 14.92 35.95 -12.70
N THR A 247 13.65 36.33 -12.51
CA THR A 247 12.94 36.08 -11.24
C THR A 247 12.58 34.61 -11.05
N ALA A 248 12.48 33.83 -12.13
CA ALA A 248 12.11 32.42 -12.06
C ALA A 248 13.21 31.55 -11.40
N GLU A 249 14.46 32.00 -11.42
CA GLU A 249 15.60 31.37 -10.74
C GLU A 249 15.43 31.33 -9.21
N TRP A 250 14.64 32.25 -8.65
CA TRP A 250 14.36 32.33 -7.22
C TRP A 250 13.23 31.40 -6.76
N ALA A 251 12.43 30.87 -7.69
CA ALA A 251 11.29 29.99 -7.41
C ALA A 251 11.61 28.81 -6.47
N PRO A 252 12.69 28.02 -6.65
CA PRO A 252 13.01 26.91 -5.73
C PRO A 252 13.30 27.37 -4.30
N PHE A 253 13.96 28.51 -4.11
CA PHE A 253 14.24 29.06 -2.79
C PHE A 253 12.96 29.54 -2.09
N VAL A 254 12.09 30.21 -2.84
CA VAL A 254 10.76 30.64 -2.34
C VAL A 254 9.91 29.43 -1.98
N ALA A 255 9.83 28.42 -2.85
CA ALA A 255 9.11 27.18 -2.59
C ALA A 255 9.63 26.47 -1.33
N PHE A 256 10.96 26.38 -1.17
CA PHE A 256 11.59 25.81 0.02
C PHE A 256 11.19 26.56 1.30
N LEU A 257 11.29 27.90 1.32
CA LEU A 257 10.94 28.71 2.48
C LEU A 257 9.46 28.58 2.83
N LEU A 258 8.58 28.65 1.83
CA LEU A 258 7.14 28.51 2.03
C LEU A 258 6.79 27.13 2.61
N TRP A 259 7.36 26.06 2.05
CA TRP A 259 6.99 24.68 2.40
C TRP A 259 7.63 24.17 3.69
N TYR A 260 8.92 24.45 3.92
CA TYR A 260 9.67 23.89 5.05
C TYR A 260 9.81 24.84 6.25
N VAL A 261 9.57 26.15 6.07
CA VAL A 261 9.70 27.14 7.15
C VAL A 261 8.37 27.78 7.51
N VAL A 262 7.69 28.41 6.54
CA VAL A 262 6.45 29.17 6.78
C VAL A 262 5.30 28.23 7.16
N GLU A 263 5.02 27.22 6.34
CA GLU A 263 3.90 26.31 6.57
C GLU A 263 4.02 25.53 7.90
N PRO A 264 5.17 24.94 8.27
CA PRO A 264 5.29 24.23 9.54
C PRO A 264 5.33 25.15 10.75
N ARG A 265 5.75 26.42 10.60
CA ARG A 265 5.65 27.40 11.68
C ARG A 265 4.19 27.75 11.99
N ARG A 266 3.36 27.87 10.94
CA ARG A 266 1.92 28.17 11.05
C ARG A 266 1.14 26.97 11.58
N THR A 267 1.29 25.81 10.95
CA THR A 267 0.42 24.64 11.18
C THR A 267 1.04 23.56 12.06
N GLY A 268 2.33 23.68 12.38
CA GLY A 268 3.08 22.68 13.14
C GLY A 268 3.61 21.54 12.28
N ALA A 269 3.34 21.48 10.97
CA ALA A 269 3.78 20.42 10.09
C ALA A 269 3.89 20.88 8.63
N THR A 270 4.67 20.16 7.81
CA THR A 270 4.56 20.25 6.35
C THR A 270 3.28 19.56 5.88
N PRO A 271 2.75 19.85 4.67
CA PRO A 271 1.53 19.23 4.17
C PRO A 271 1.55 17.69 4.16
N GLY A 272 2.66 17.07 3.72
CA GLY A 272 2.83 15.62 3.72
C GLY A 272 2.85 15.03 5.14
N LYS A 273 3.51 15.71 6.08
CA LYS A 273 3.47 15.34 7.50
C LYS A 273 2.08 15.45 8.09
N ARG A 274 1.36 16.53 7.81
CA ARG A 274 -0.03 16.72 8.26
C ARG A 274 -0.95 15.63 7.72
N LEU A 275 -0.81 15.28 6.44
CA LEU A 275 -1.57 14.20 5.81
C LEU A 275 -1.36 12.87 6.55
N LEU A 276 -0.14 12.61 6.99
CA LEU A 276 0.24 11.43 7.77
C LEU A 276 0.18 11.65 9.28
N LEU A 277 -0.56 12.64 9.78
CA LEU A 277 -0.77 12.88 11.22
C LEU A 277 0.56 13.00 12.01
N LEU A 278 1.55 13.68 11.43
CA LEU A 278 2.82 14.01 12.06
C LEU A 278 2.89 15.51 12.36
N ARG A 279 3.55 15.85 13.47
CA ARG A 279 3.81 17.23 13.90
C ARG A 279 5.30 17.43 14.14
N LEU A 280 5.79 18.63 13.90
CA LEU A 280 7.14 19.06 14.21
C LEU A 280 7.16 19.76 15.56
N VAL A 281 8.02 19.26 16.44
CA VAL A 281 8.23 19.81 17.79
C VAL A 281 9.71 19.93 18.07
N ARG A 282 10.07 20.87 18.95
CA ARG A 282 11.44 20.99 19.45
C ARG A 282 11.76 19.76 20.31
N THR A 283 12.93 19.19 20.12
CA THR A 283 13.35 17.94 20.79
C THR A 283 13.42 18.09 22.31
N ARG A 284 13.82 19.27 22.81
CA ARG A 284 14.05 19.54 24.25
C ARG A 284 12.77 19.60 25.09
N ASP A 285 11.75 20.32 24.62
CA ASP A 285 10.58 20.71 25.42
C ASP A 285 9.23 20.45 24.73
N GLY A 286 9.22 19.90 23.51
CA GLY A 286 7.99 19.70 22.73
C GLY A 286 7.36 20.98 22.19
N GLY A 287 8.02 22.13 22.38
CA GLY A 287 7.55 23.44 21.96
C GLY A 287 7.59 23.64 20.45
N ARG A 288 7.08 24.80 20.00
CA ARG A 288 7.10 25.17 18.57
C ARG A 288 8.55 25.40 18.10
N PRO A 289 9.00 24.77 17.00
CA PRO A 289 10.33 24.99 16.46
C PRO A 289 10.58 26.45 16.05
N HIS A 290 11.83 26.89 16.18
CA HIS A 290 12.28 28.18 15.65
C HIS A 290 12.47 28.11 14.13
N PRO A 291 12.30 29.22 13.39
CA PRO A 291 12.47 29.24 11.94
C PRO A 291 13.85 28.75 11.48
N ALA A 292 14.94 29.17 12.13
CA ALA A 292 16.30 28.74 11.80
C ALA A 292 16.48 27.21 11.91
N ALA A 293 15.89 26.61 12.94
CA ALA A 293 15.90 25.16 13.13
C ALA A 293 15.11 24.42 12.04
N LEU A 294 13.98 24.99 11.60
CA LEU A 294 13.20 24.47 10.46
C LEU A 294 13.98 24.58 9.15
N THR A 295 14.64 25.71 8.89
CA THR A 295 15.50 25.92 7.72
C THR A 295 16.62 24.89 7.68
N LEU A 296 17.37 24.74 8.78
CA LEU A 296 18.45 23.75 8.86
C LEU A 296 17.92 22.33 8.64
N ARG A 297 16.80 21.97 9.27
CA ARG A 297 16.16 20.66 9.09
C ARG A 297 15.79 20.41 7.63
N GLY A 298 15.14 21.38 6.98
CA GLY A 298 14.74 21.29 5.58
C GLY A 298 15.97 21.12 4.67
N ALA A 299 17.01 21.91 4.90
CA ALA A 299 18.25 21.83 4.13
C ALA A 299 18.92 20.46 4.26
N LEU A 300 19.00 19.91 5.48
CA LEU A 300 19.56 18.57 5.72
C LEU A 300 18.77 17.44 5.04
N LEU A 301 17.48 17.64 4.76
CA LEU A 301 16.64 16.67 4.05
C LEU A 301 16.71 16.84 2.52
N VAL A 302 16.80 18.08 2.04
CA VAL A 302 16.69 18.40 0.61
C VAL A 302 18.06 18.44 -0.08
N LEU A 303 19.09 18.98 0.56
CA LEU A 303 20.41 19.19 -0.05
C LEU A 303 21.06 17.89 -0.57
N PRO A 304 21.10 16.78 0.18
CA PRO A 304 21.67 15.53 -0.35
C PRO A 304 20.96 15.05 -1.62
N GLN A 305 19.64 15.23 -1.69
CA GLN A 305 18.87 14.86 -2.86
C GLN A 305 19.18 15.79 -4.05
N LEU A 306 19.25 17.10 -3.81
CA LEU A 306 19.59 18.07 -4.86
C LEU A 306 20.98 17.79 -5.44
N LEU A 307 21.96 17.46 -4.59
CA LEU A 307 23.30 17.08 -5.05
C LEU A 307 23.28 15.82 -5.91
N LEU A 308 22.52 14.79 -5.51
CA LEU A 308 22.35 13.57 -6.31
C LEU A 308 21.74 13.88 -7.68
N TRP A 309 20.68 14.69 -7.74
CA TRP A 309 20.05 15.08 -9.01
C TRP A 309 20.93 16.00 -9.86
N ALA A 310 21.70 16.90 -9.25
CA ALA A 310 22.64 17.76 -9.96
C ALA A 310 23.76 16.94 -10.61
N VAL A 311 24.31 15.95 -9.89
CA VAL A 311 25.28 15.00 -10.46
C VAL A 311 24.64 14.19 -11.59
N ALA A 312 23.40 13.70 -11.40
CA ALA A 312 22.65 13.01 -12.45
C ALA A 312 22.53 13.87 -13.72
N GLY A 313 22.08 15.11 -13.57
CA GLY A 313 21.90 16.05 -14.67
C GLY A 313 23.20 16.38 -15.37
N LEU A 314 24.29 16.58 -14.62
CA LEU A 314 25.62 16.82 -15.19
C LEU A 314 26.09 15.63 -16.03
N VAL A 315 25.91 14.40 -15.55
CA VAL A 315 26.26 13.18 -16.30
C VAL A 315 25.41 13.06 -17.56
N LEU A 316 24.09 13.24 -17.44
CA LEU A 316 23.17 13.19 -18.57
C LEU A 316 23.49 14.26 -19.63
N SER A 317 23.90 15.46 -19.21
CA SER A 317 24.29 16.54 -20.13
C SER A 317 25.56 16.24 -20.94
N ARG A 318 26.38 15.27 -20.52
CA ARG A 318 27.59 14.83 -21.22
C ARG A 318 27.34 13.68 -22.20
N LEU A 319 26.16 13.05 -22.15
CA LEU A 319 25.79 12.00 -23.09
C LEU A 319 25.43 12.62 -24.46
N PRO A 320 25.83 12.00 -25.58
CA PRO A 320 25.33 12.33 -26.91
C PRO A 320 23.80 12.48 -26.95
N GLY A 321 23.33 13.66 -27.36
CA GLY A 321 21.90 14.04 -27.40
C GLY A 321 21.37 14.76 -26.15
N GLY A 322 22.18 14.88 -25.08
CA GLY A 322 21.84 15.64 -23.88
C GLY A 322 20.66 15.05 -23.07
N PRO A 323 20.02 15.84 -22.19
CA PRO A 323 18.82 15.40 -21.45
C PRO A 323 17.61 15.16 -22.38
N ASP A 324 17.62 15.72 -23.60
CA ASP A 324 16.49 15.68 -24.53
C ASP A 324 16.28 14.29 -25.15
N THR A 325 17.33 13.48 -25.33
CA THR A 325 17.23 12.08 -25.80
C THR A 325 16.48 11.21 -24.79
N VAL A 326 16.62 11.46 -23.49
CA VAL A 326 15.94 10.68 -22.44
C VAL A 326 14.45 11.05 -22.35
N VAL A 327 14.12 12.33 -22.51
CA VAL A 327 12.74 12.83 -22.47
C VAL A 327 11.96 12.44 -23.73
N THR A 328 12.60 12.45 -24.90
CA THR A 328 11.96 11.99 -26.15
C THR A 328 11.62 10.50 -26.15
N VAL A 329 12.40 9.66 -25.46
CA VAL A 329 12.08 8.24 -25.22
C VAL A 329 10.88 8.08 -24.27
N ALA A 330 10.62 9.05 -23.40
CA ALA A 330 9.58 8.97 -22.36
C ALA A 330 8.22 9.60 -22.75
N VAL A 331 8.19 10.57 -23.67
CA VAL A 331 7.01 11.47 -23.84
C VAL A 331 6.38 11.45 -25.24
N ARG A 332 6.95 10.80 -26.25
CA ARG A 332 6.37 10.84 -27.61
C ARG A 332 5.22 9.86 -27.79
N GLY A 333 4.05 10.23 -27.27
CA GLY A 333 2.76 9.76 -27.73
C GLY A 333 1.88 10.97 -28.05
N ASP A 334 1.58 11.20 -29.32
CA ASP A 334 0.19 11.14 -29.83
C ASP A 334 0.11 11.38 -31.35
N THR A 335 -0.95 10.81 -31.91
CA THR A 335 -1.62 11.01 -33.21
C THR A 335 -1.17 10.14 -34.40
N GLY A 336 -1.91 9.04 -34.61
CA GLY A 336 -2.06 8.38 -35.91
C GLY A 336 -1.21 7.13 -36.16
N ASP A 337 -1.87 5.97 -36.09
CA ASP A 337 -1.62 4.76 -36.91
C ASP A 337 -0.26 4.02 -36.89
N THR A 338 0.58 4.16 -35.85
CA THR A 338 1.94 3.58 -35.87
C THR A 338 2.40 2.90 -34.57
N GLY A 339 1.66 1.88 -34.11
CA GLY A 339 2.08 1.06 -32.96
C GLY A 339 3.41 0.32 -33.15
N GLN A 340 3.80 0.01 -34.39
CA GLN A 340 5.08 -0.62 -34.73
C GLN A 340 6.24 0.39 -34.70
N ALA A 341 6.06 1.56 -35.33
CA ALA A 341 7.10 2.59 -35.37
C ALA A 341 7.41 3.18 -33.98
N VAL A 342 6.42 3.25 -33.08
CA VAL A 342 6.62 3.65 -31.67
C VAL A 342 7.45 2.61 -30.91
N ARG A 343 7.19 1.31 -31.13
CA ARG A 343 8.00 0.24 -30.53
C ARG A 343 9.42 0.26 -31.07
N ASP A 344 9.58 0.45 -32.38
CA ASP A 344 10.88 0.49 -33.04
C ASP A 344 11.67 1.76 -32.66
N ALA A 345 11.00 2.90 -32.46
CA ALA A 345 11.60 4.15 -31.95
C ALA A 345 12.02 4.05 -30.47
N GLY A 346 11.19 3.44 -29.61
CA GLY A 346 11.55 3.21 -28.21
C GLY A 346 12.67 2.18 -28.04
N LEU A 347 12.67 1.12 -28.86
CA LEU A 347 13.72 0.10 -28.87
C LEU A 347 15.03 0.62 -29.48
N SER A 348 14.98 1.46 -30.50
CA SER A 348 16.17 2.12 -31.05
C SER A 348 16.76 3.12 -30.07
N GLY A 349 15.95 4.00 -29.47
CA GLY A 349 16.43 4.97 -28.46
C GLY A 349 17.00 4.31 -27.21
N SER A 350 16.42 3.20 -26.74
CA SER A 350 16.97 2.43 -25.61
C SER A 350 18.26 1.68 -25.97
N ARG A 351 18.37 1.12 -27.18
CA ARG A 351 19.63 0.51 -27.67
C ARG A 351 20.73 1.55 -27.86
N GLU A 352 20.39 2.72 -28.38
CA GLU A 352 21.31 3.83 -28.57
C GLU A 352 21.81 4.32 -27.20
N PHE A 353 20.92 4.58 -26.24
CA PHE A 353 21.28 4.91 -24.86
C PHE A 353 22.20 3.87 -24.20
N LEU A 354 21.88 2.58 -24.33
CA LEU A 354 22.71 1.50 -23.79
C LEU A 354 24.07 1.41 -24.48
N SER A 355 24.13 1.63 -25.80
CA SER A 355 25.39 1.65 -26.57
C SER A 355 26.26 2.85 -26.18
N THR A 356 25.65 4.00 -25.92
CA THR A 356 26.32 5.20 -25.43
C THR A 356 26.88 4.99 -24.02
N LEU A 357 26.11 4.38 -23.11
CA LEU A 357 26.60 4.00 -21.78
C LEU A 357 27.75 2.99 -21.85
N ALA A 358 27.72 2.06 -22.81
CA ALA A 358 28.79 1.10 -23.02
C ALA A 358 30.08 1.77 -23.56
N SER A 359 29.96 2.87 -24.30
CA SER A 359 31.10 3.63 -24.82
C SER A 359 31.78 4.54 -23.79
N ASP A 360 31.06 4.96 -22.73
CA ASP A 360 31.61 5.70 -21.59
C ASP A 360 31.30 4.98 -20.27
N PRO A 361 32.14 4.00 -19.86
CA PRO A 361 31.93 3.24 -18.65
C PRO A 361 32.01 4.10 -17.37
N ALA A 362 32.67 5.26 -17.42
CA ALA A 362 32.72 6.17 -16.28
C ALA A 362 31.38 6.88 -16.10
N ALA A 363 30.77 7.41 -17.18
CA ALA A 363 29.41 7.97 -17.12
C ALA A 363 28.37 6.93 -16.70
N GLY A 364 28.47 5.70 -17.22
CA GLY A 364 27.62 4.59 -16.83
C GLY A 364 27.73 4.24 -15.34
N LEU A 365 28.96 4.20 -14.80
CA LEU A 365 29.21 3.97 -13.38
C LEU A 365 28.64 5.11 -12.52
N VAL A 366 28.85 6.37 -12.89
CA VAL A 366 28.32 7.50 -12.12
C VAL A 366 26.79 7.50 -12.12
N LEU A 367 26.15 7.23 -13.26
CA LEU A 367 24.69 7.13 -13.33
C LEU A 367 24.16 5.99 -12.44
N LEU A 368 24.83 4.84 -12.44
CA LEU A 368 24.49 3.73 -11.54
C LEU A 368 24.65 4.13 -10.07
N LEU A 369 25.75 4.82 -9.71
CA LEU A 369 25.98 5.32 -8.36
C LEU A 369 24.91 6.33 -7.93
N VAL A 370 24.43 7.19 -8.84
CA VAL A 370 23.33 8.12 -8.58
C VAL A 370 22.01 7.36 -8.34
N LEU A 371 21.70 6.38 -9.18
CA LEU A 371 20.51 5.54 -9.04
C LEU A 371 20.51 4.75 -7.70
N LEU A 372 21.68 4.28 -7.28
CA LEU A 372 21.88 3.60 -5.99
C LEU A 372 22.00 4.57 -4.80
N GLY A 373 22.32 5.83 -5.05
CA GLY A 373 22.55 6.84 -4.03
C GLY A 373 21.30 7.15 -3.20
N CYS A 374 20.14 7.25 -3.83
CA CYS A 374 18.87 7.48 -3.10
C CYS A 374 18.53 6.31 -2.16
N PRO A 375 18.49 5.04 -2.61
CA PRO A 375 18.33 3.87 -1.72
C PRO A 375 19.39 3.81 -0.61
N ALA A 376 20.66 4.09 -0.92
CA ALA A 376 21.73 4.08 0.07
C ALA A 376 21.54 5.15 1.15
N LEU A 377 21.15 6.37 0.77
CA LEU A 377 20.85 7.45 1.70
C LEU A 377 19.67 7.10 2.62
N VAL A 378 18.60 6.54 2.05
CA VAL A 378 17.43 6.07 2.81
C VAL A 378 17.84 4.95 3.79
N ALA A 379 18.64 3.99 3.34
CA ALA A 379 19.13 2.89 4.18
C ALA A 379 20.05 3.39 5.32
N ALA A 380 20.93 4.35 5.03
CA ALA A 380 21.78 4.99 6.03
C ALA A 380 20.95 5.75 7.07
N CYS A 381 19.95 6.52 6.63
CA CYS A 381 19.02 7.22 7.52
C CYS A 381 18.20 6.24 8.36
N ALA A 382 17.69 5.15 7.77
CA ALA A 382 16.96 4.11 8.49
C ALA A 382 17.85 3.48 9.57
N ARG A 383 19.09 3.12 9.23
CA ARG A 383 20.07 2.55 10.16
C ARG A 383 20.38 3.51 11.32
N ALA A 384 20.56 4.80 11.03
CA ALA A 384 20.81 5.82 12.05
C ALA A 384 19.60 5.96 13.00
N VAL A 385 18.39 6.04 12.46
CA VAL A 385 17.15 6.11 13.26
C VAL A 385 16.94 4.85 14.10
N HIS A 386 17.25 3.67 13.58
CA HIS A 386 17.11 2.41 14.33
C HIS A 386 18.13 2.26 15.47
N ARG A 387 19.34 2.80 15.30
CA ARG A 387 20.39 2.77 16.34
C ARG A 387 20.18 3.81 17.44
N HIS A 388 19.49 4.90 17.14
CA HIS A 388 19.25 5.96 18.12
C HIS A 388 18.18 5.53 19.15
N PRO A 389 18.43 5.64 20.48
CA PRO A 389 17.49 5.21 21.52
C PRO A 389 16.09 5.81 21.35
N GLU A 390 16.03 7.12 21.11
CA GLU A 390 14.77 7.84 20.86
C GLU A 390 14.24 7.77 19.41
N GLY A 391 14.97 7.12 18.49
CA GLY A 391 14.59 7.07 17.09
C GLY A 391 14.71 8.39 16.35
N LEU A 392 15.72 9.18 16.67
CA LEU A 392 16.04 10.44 16.00
C LEU A 392 16.95 10.16 14.80
N GLY A 393 16.64 10.79 13.66
CA GLY A 393 17.54 10.80 12.52
C GLY A 393 18.63 11.87 12.65
N PRO A 394 19.68 11.85 11.81
CA PRO A 394 20.73 12.87 11.83
C PRO A 394 20.16 14.29 11.71
N HIS A 395 19.18 14.47 10.82
CA HIS A 395 18.48 15.74 10.63
C HIS A 395 17.62 16.15 11.83
N ASP A 396 17.16 15.21 12.66
CA ASP A 396 16.43 15.52 13.89
C ASP A 396 17.38 16.03 14.99
N VAL A 397 18.53 15.36 15.14
CA VAL A 397 19.56 15.69 16.13
C VAL A 397 20.20 17.05 15.82
N LEU A 398 20.67 17.24 14.59
CA LEU A 398 21.37 18.45 14.17
C LEU A 398 20.48 19.70 14.19
N SER A 399 19.19 19.56 13.88
CA SER A 399 18.26 20.70 13.90
C SER A 399 17.61 20.95 15.26
N GLY A 400 17.65 19.99 16.19
CA GLY A 400 16.91 20.05 17.44
C GLY A 400 15.38 20.01 17.26
N VAL A 401 14.90 19.54 16.10
CA VAL A 401 13.48 19.38 15.77
C VAL A 401 13.22 17.89 15.55
N ARG A 402 12.14 17.33 16.09
CA ARG A 402 11.74 15.94 15.85
C ARG A 402 10.31 15.83 15.33
N ASN A 403 9.99 14.67 14.74
CA ASN A 403 8.61 14.33 14.40
C ASN A 403 7.92 13.69 15.60
N GLU A 404 6.78 14.23 15.98
CA GLU A 404 5.84 13.65 16.92
C GLU A 404 4.68 13.02 16.15
N ALA A 405 4.37 11.76 16.46
CA ALA A 405 3.24 11.06 15.87
C ALA A 405 1.96 11.39 16.63
N LEU A 406 0.97 11.95 15.92
CA LEU A 406 -0.36 12.13 16.47
C LEU A 406 -1.12 10.78 16.46
N PRO A 407 -2.09 10.60 17.38
CA PRO A 407 -2.88 9.38 17.47
C PRO A 407 -3.58 9.04 16.16
N PRO A 408 -3.59 7.75 15.76
CA PRO A 408 -4.29 7.32 14.56
C PRO A 408 -5.81 7.49 14.68
N THR A 409 -6.50 7.43 13.54
CA THR A 409 -7.95 7.67 13.49
C THR A 409 -8.73 6.57 14.24
N ARG A 410 -8.24 5.32 14.23
CA ARG A 410 -8.86 4.19 14.96
C ARG A 410 -8.92 4.45 16.47
N THR A 411 -7.85 4.94 17.09
CA THR A 411 -7.83 5.19 18.54
C THR A 411 -8.74 6.35 18.91
N ARG A 412 -8.77 7.42 18.09
CA ARG A 412 -9.69 8.56 18.30
C ARG A 412 -11.16 8.17 18.25
N ALA A 413 -11.53 7.19 17.41
CA ALA A 413 -12.89 6.68 17.36
C ALA A 413 -13.23 5.88 18.63
N ALA A 414 -12.34 5.00 19.07
CA ALA A 414 -12.52 4.24 20.30
C ALA A 414 -12.67 5.14 21.56
N ASP A 415 -11.86 6.20 21.66
CA ASP A 415 -11.96 7.16 22.77
C ASP A 415 -13.31 7.92 22.76
N ARG A 416 -13.83 8.24 21.57
CA ARG A 416 -15.14 8.91 21.41
C ARG A 416 -16.31 8.00 21.79
N ASP A 417 -16.24 6.72 21.44
CA ASP A 417 -17.30 5.77 21.80
C ASP A 417 -17.28 5.46 23.30
N GLY A 418 -16.09 5.24 23.89
CA GLY A 418 -15.96 5.04 25.34
C GLY A 418 -16.40 6.24 26.19
N THR A 419 -16.17 7.47 25.71
CA THR A 419 -16.67 8.68 26.38
C THR A 419 -18.18 8.89 26.23
N ARG A 420 -18.79 8.34 25.17
CA ARG A 420 -20.25 8.35 24.98
C ARG A 420 -20.93 7.35 25.90
N ASP A 421 -20.39 6.13 25.99
CA ASP A 421 -20.90 5.07 26.88
C ASP A 421 -20.72 5.42 28.37
N GLY A 422 -19.60 6.06 28.73
CA GLY A 422 -19.37 6.55 30.09
C GLY A 422 -20.31 7.69 30.52
N ARG A 423 -20.78 8.52 29.57
CA ARG A 423 -21.80 9.56 29.87
C ARG A 423 -23.21 9.00 29.96
N THR A 424 -23.53 7.94 29.24
CA THR A 424 -24.81 7.24 29.41
C THR A 424 -24.87 6.43 30.70
N ALA A 425 -23.73 5.91 31.19
CA ALA A 425 -23.66 5.23 32.49
C ALA A 425 -23.69 6.20 33.69
N ALA A 426 -23.18 7.43 33.54
CA ALA A 426 -23.20 8.45 34.59
C ALA A 426 -24.49 9.32 34.62
N GLY A 427 -25.45 9.08 33.71
CA GLY A 427 -26.72 9.81 33.62
C GLY A 427 -27.94 9.07 34.13
N GLY A 428 -27.75 7.90 34.76
CA GLY A 428 -28.83 7.01 35.21
C GLY A 428 -28.70 6.66 36.70
N GLY A 429 -28.82 7.65 37.57
CA GLY A 429 -28.84 7.45 39.02
C GLY A 429 -28.83 8.78 39.74
N ASP A 430 -30.02 9.36 39.92
CA ASP A 430 -30.43 10.13 41.11
C ASP A 430 -31.76 10.86 40.82
N ALA A 431 -32.86 10.26 41.28
CA ALA A 431 -34.06 10.95 41.75
C ALA A 431 -35.10 9.92 42.23
N HIS A 432 -34.99 9.47 43.48
CA HIS A 432 -36.17 9.23 44.32
C HIS A 432 -35.80 9.48 45.78
N GLY A 433 -36.47 10.48 46.36
CA GLY A 433 -36.41 10.84 47.77
C GLY A 433 -37.53 10.17 48.59
N ASP A 434 -37.57 10.60 49.85
CA ASP A 434 -38.41 10.21 51.00
C ASP A 434 -37.80 9.06 51.84
N GLY A 435 -37.62 9.14 53.16
CA GLY A 435 -37.89 10.15 54.19
C GLY A 435 -37.82 9.50 55.58
N ALA A 436 -37.38 10.28 56.59
CA ALA A 436 -37.65 10.17 58.04
C ALA A 436 -36.91 9.16 58.96
N TYR A 437 -36.66 9.66 60.20
CA TYR A 437 -36.12 9.06 61.44
C TYR A 437 -34.60 8.77 61.47
N GLY A 438 -33.78 9.13 62.47
CA GLY A 438 -34.00 9.67 63.82
C GLY A 438 -33.02 8.99 64.80
N ASP A 439 -32.03 9.74 65.29
CA ASP A 439 -31.24 9.60 66.55
C ASP A 439 -30.44 8.31 66.88
N GLY A 440 -29.29 8.49 67.54
CA GLY A 440 -28.52 7.42 68.23
C GLY A 440 -27.00 7.38 67.92
N GLY A 441 -26.16 7.73 68.89
CA GLY A 441 -24.70 7.89 68.75
C GLY A 441 -23.78 6.70 69.09
N ALA A 442 -22.52 7.06 69.39
CA ALA A 442 -21.31 6.25 69.69
C ALA A 442 -20.67 5.57 68.46
N GLY A 443 -19.36 5.48 68.26
CA GLY A 443 -18.15 5.80 69.03
C GLY A 443 -16.98 5.01 68.39
N ASP A 444 -15.79 5.60 68.41
CA ASP A 444 -14.46 4.97 68.34
C ASP A 444 -13.83 4.38 67.03
N ALA A 445 -12.66 4.97 66.72
CA ALA A 445 -11.33 4.35 66.62
C ALA A 445 -10.77 3.80 65.28
N LEU A 446 -9.75 4.54 64.79
CA LEU A 446 -8.35 4.15 64.54
C LEU A 446 -7.96 3.02 63.55
N GLY A 447 -6.91 3.31 62.76
CA GLY A 447 -5.94 2.32 62.23
C GLY A 447 -5.67 2.48 60.73
N ASP A 448 -4.85 3.44 60.30
CA ASP A 448 -3.39 3.35 60.07
C ASP A 448 -2.90 2.56 58.84
N VAL A 449 -2.16 3.29 58.01
CA VAL A 449 -1.33 2.90 56.86
C VAL A 449 0.05 2.47 57.38
N PRO A 450 0.80 1.61 56.66
CA PRO A 450 2.24 1.79 56.64
C PRO A 450 2.84 1.87 55.23
N ASP A 451 3.61 2.94 55.10
CA ASP A 451 4.65 3.24 54.12
C ASP A 451 5.92 2.41 54.43
N ARG A 452 6.66 1.97 53.41
CA ARG A 452 8.07 1.54 53.57
C ARG A 452 8.86 1.82 52.30
N ALA A 453 9.57 2.94 52.33
CA ALA A 453 10.76 3.20 51.57
C ALA A 453 12.01 2.67 52.31
N GLY A 454 12.96 2.14 51.53
CA GLY A 454 14.39 2.35 51.76
C GLY A 454 15.16 1.30 52.55
N GLU A 455 16.03 0.55 51.86
CA GLU A 455 17.40 0.35 52.34
C GLU A 455 18.37 0.10 51.17
N ARG A 456 19.45 0.89 51.16
CA ARG A 456 20.62 0.81 50.28
C ARG A 456 21.76 0.12 51.04
N ALA A 457 22.71 -0.46 50.30
CA ALA A 457 24.17 -0.52 50.51
C ALA A 457 24.69 -1.93 50.17
N ALA A 458 25.42 -2.11 49.08
CA ALA A 458 26.86 -1.86 48.87
C ALA A 458 27.74 -3.05 49.32
N ALA A 459 28.40 -3.70 48.36
CA ALA A 459 29.58 -4.53 48.61
C ALA A 459 30.48 -4.64 47.35
N HIS A 460 31.60 -3.92 47.44
CA HIS A 460 32.97 -4.21 47.00
C HIS A 460 33.33 -4.90 45.67
N ALA A 461 34.27 -4.21 45.00
CA ALA A 461 35.25 -4.68 44.02
C ALA A 461 36.29 -5.66 44.63
N GLY A 462 36.87 -6.52 43.78
CA GLY A 462 38.07 -7.30 44.09
C GLY A 462 38.49 -8.30 43.00
N SER A 463 39.51 -7.92 42.22
CA SER A 463 40.48 -8.65 41.38
C SER A 463 40.38 -10.17 41.11
N GLY A 464 40.78 -10.56 39.89
CA GLY A 464 41.68 -11.71 39.70
C GLY A 464 41.47 -12.54 38.43
N VAL A 465 42.50 -12.50 37.56
CA VAL A 465 42.81 -13.36 36.39
C VAL A 465 42.16 -13.01 35.06
#